data_AF-K2Q8T1-F1
#
_entry.id   AF-K2Q8T1-F1
#
_cell.length_a   1.000
_cell.length_b   1.000
_cell.length_c   1.000
_cell.angle_alpha   90.00
_cell.angle_beta   90.00
_cell.angle_gamma   90.00
#
_symmetry.space_group_name_H-M   'P 1'
#
loop_
_entity.id
_entity.type
_entity.pdbx_description
1 polymer ?
#
loop_
_entity_poly.entity_id
_entity_poly.type
_entity_poly.pdbx_seq_one_letter_code
_entity_poly.pdbx_strand_id
1 'polypeptide(L)'
;MIAGSETEGGSSMFKNAVLALSILLNCVFAYGLLAFSIGSTSADKMSCAEARSETASKEAVIAHAGKHGGSLVKVHGLLTNSDYRLRNIDVSNGTVSFVYTSSAFYPSACGLHLPGLDGGLVRVDTDIDGNPGVRQVW
;
A
#
# COMPACT_ATOMS: atom_id res chain seq x y z
N MET A 1 50.43 24.31 40.10
CA MET A 1 50.02 25.01 38.86
C MET A 1 49.49 23.96 37.89
N ILE A 2 48.18 24.04 37.60
CA ILE A 2 47.46 23.78 36.33
C ILE A 2 48.04 22.66 35.45
N ALA A 3 47.46 21.45 35.48
CA ALA A 3 46.35 20.94 34.65
C ALA A 3 46.79 20.39 33.27
N GLY A 4 46.36 19.16 32.98
CA GLY A 4 46.53 18.49 31.70
C GLY A 4 45.45 17.43 31.54
N SER A 5 44.23 17.91 31.27
CA SER A 5 43.00 17.16 31.00
C SER A 5 43.20 16.11 29.94
N GLU A 6 42.82 14.87 30.26
CA GLU A 6 42.55 13.79 29.31
C GLU A 6 41.53 14.27 28.26
N THR A 7 41.84 14.11 26.98
CA THR A 7 40.95 14.43 25.84
C THR A 7 40.54 13.15 25.10
N GLU A 8 39.75 12.29 25.75
CA GLU A 8 39.14 11.09 25.14
C GLU A 8 37.67 11.30 24.68
N GLY A 9 37.24 12.55 24.42
CA GLY A 9 35.83 12.86 24.09
C GLY A 9 35.49 13.05 22.60
N GLY A 10 36.47 13.18 21.70
CA GLY A 10 36.24 13.72 20.35
C GLY A 10 35.84 12.71 19.27
N SER A 11 36.28 11.47 19.36
CA SER A 11 36.11 10.48 18.27
C SER A 11 34.76 9.74 18.32
N SER A 12 34.12 9.69 19.49
CA SER A 12 32.85 8.99 19.73
C SER A 12 31.64 9.77 19.16
N MET A 13 31.58 11.08 19.40
CA MET A 13 30.50 11.92 18.86
C MET A 13 30.52 12.02 17.33
N PHE A 14 31.71 12.06 16.71
CA PHE A 14 31.82 12.12 15.25
C PHE A 14 31.30 10.85 14.57
N LYS A 15 31.63 9.66 15.11
CA LYS A 15 31.13 8.38 14.60
C LYS A 15 29.62 8.25 14.75
N ASN A 16 29.06 8.72 15.87
CA ASN A 16 27.61 8.73 16.10
C ASN A 16 26.89 9.70 15.14
N ALA A 17 27.49 10.86 14.84
CA ALA A 17 26.96 11.81 13.88
C ALA A 17 26.94 11.26 12.45
N VAL A 18 28.02 10.59 12.03
CA VAL A 18 28.10 9.93 10.72
C VAL A 18 27.07 8.81 10.60
N LEU A 19 26.88 8.01 11.66
CA LEU A 19 25.89 6.95 11.68
C LEU A 19 24.46 7.51 11.57
N ALA A 20 24.14 8.57 12.33
CA ALA A 20 22.84 9.24 12.28
C ALA A 20 22.56 9.83 10.90
N LEU A 21 23.55 10.47 10.27
CA LEU A 21 23.41 11.03 8.92
C LEU A 21 23.17 9.93 7.88
N SER A 22 23.85 8.80 8.03
CA SER A 22 23.70 7.62 7.16
C SER A 22 22.29 7.04 7.26
N ILE A 23 21.75 6.92 8.46
CA ILE A 23 20.38 6.43 8.70
C ILE A 23 19.37 7.40 8.08
N LEU A 24 19.52 8.70 8.33
CA LEU A 24 18.61 9.72 7.77
C LEU A 24 18.63 9.74 6.24
N LEU A 25 19.80 9.63 5.61
CA LEU A 25 19.92 9.54 4.15
C LEU A 25 19.24 8.29 3.59
N ASN A 26 19.41 7.13 4.24
CA ASN A 26 18.71 5.90 3.84
C ASN A 26 17.20 6.01 4.02
N CYS A 27 16.72 6.66 5.10
CA CYS A 27 15.30 6.92 5.30
C CYS A 27 14.73 7.87 4.24
N VAL A 28 15.46 8.93 3.87
CA VAL A 28 15.06 9.85 2.80
C VAL A 28 15.05 9.16 1.45
N PHE A 29 16.01 8.27 1.18
CA PHE A 29 16.06 7.51 -0.07
C PHE A 29 14.93 6.47 -0.15
N ALA A 30 14.66 5.75 0.94
CA ALA A 30 13.53 4.83 1.06
C ALA A 30 12.20 5.58 0.92
N TYR A 31 12.06 6.73 1.58
CA TYR A 31 10.89 7.59 1.43
C TYR A 31 10.77 8.13 0.02
N GLY A 32 11.88 8.52 -0.64
CA GLY A 32 11.89 8.98 -2.03
C GLY A 32 11.47 7.88 -3.01
N LEU A 33 11.93 6.64 -2.82
CA LEU A 33 11.49 5.49 -3.63
C LEU A 33 10.02 5.17 -3.41
N LEU A 34 9.54 5.25 -2.17
CA LEU A 34 8.13 5.06 -1.83
C LEU A 34 7.25 6.20 -2.36
N ALA A 35 7.68 7.45 -2.22
CA ALA A 35 6.97 8.65 -2.65
C ALA A 35 6.97 8.84 -4.17
N PHE A 36 8.07 8.51 -4.87
CA PHE A 36 8.14 8.55 -6.32
C PHE A 36 7.31 7.41 -6.95
N SER A 37 7.11 6.30 -6.24
CA SER A 37 6.13 5.27 -6.62
C SER A 37 4.68 5.70 -6.41
N ILE A 38 4.44 6.83 -5.71
CA ILE A 38 3.13 7.48 -5.51
C ILE A 38 2.97 8.67 -6.48
N GLY A 39 3.71 8.67 -7.60
CA GLY A 39 3.54 9.64 -8.67
C GLY A 39 2.11 9.66 -9.21
N SER A 40 1.48 10.83 -9.14
CA SER A 40 0.14 11.18 -9.65
C SER A 40 0.05 10.96 -11.17
N THR A 41 -0.11 9.72 -11.60
CA THR A 41 -0.97 9.39 -12.74
C THR A 41 -2.40 9.46 -12.23
N SER A 42 -3.36 10.01 -13.00
CA SER A 42 -4.80 9.91 -12.70
C SER A 42 -5.08 8.58 -12.01
N ALA A 43 -5.37 8.64 -10.70
CA ALA A 43 -5.27 7.45 -9.88
C ALA A 43 -6.34 6.48 -10.38
N ASP A 44 -5.92 5.35 -10.97
CA ASP A 44 -6.84 4.36 -11.54
C ASP A 44 -7.87 4.03 -10.47
N LYS A 45 -9.15 4.14 -10.83
CA LYS A 45 -10.31 3.91 -9.97
C LYS A 45 -11.38 3.18 -10.77
N MET A 46 -12.17 2.35 -10.08
CA MET A 46 -13.37 1.75 -10.65
C MET A 46 -14.37 2.81 -11.08
N SER A 47 -15.12 2.50 -12.12
CA SER A 47 -16.36 3.20 -12.45
C SER A 47 -17.42 2.96 -11.38
N CYS A 48 -18.43 3.83 -11.34
CA CYS A 48 -19.55 3.69 -10.40
C CYS A 48 -20.32 2.37 -10.60
N ALA A 49 -20.45 1.90 -11.84
CA ALA A 49 -21.14 0.65 -12.15
C ALA A 49 -20.36 -0.57 -11.62
N GLU A 50 -19.03 -0.56 -11.76
CA GLU A 50 -18.16 -1.59 -11.21
C GLU A 50 -18.17 -1.58 -9.69
N ALA A 51 -18.02 -0.41 -9.06
CA ALA A 51 -17.96 -0.28 -7.61
C ALA A 51 -19.25 -0.75 -6.90
N ARG A 52 -20.42 -0.56 -7.54
CA ARG A 52 -21.73 -0.91 -6.97
C ARG A 52 -22.16 -2.36 -7.19
N SER A 53 -21.40 -3.14 -7.94
CA SER A 53 -21.73 -4.54 -8.24
C SER A 53 -20.67 -5.46 -7.65
N GLU A 54 -21.10 -6.44 -6.86
CA GLU A 54 -20.18 -7.41 -6.25
C GLU A 54 -19.38 -8.16 -7.33
N THR A 55 -20.03 -8.61 -8.41
CA THR A 55 -19.35 -9.30 -9.50
C THR A 55 -18.44 -8.36 -10.29
N ALA A 56 -18.95 -7.19 -10.68
CA ALA A 56 -18.18 -6.28 -11.54
C ALA A 56 -16.99 -5.64 -10.81
N SER A 57 -17.09 -5.39 -9.49
CA SER A 57 -15.97 -4.92 -8.69
C SER A 57 -14.84 -5.95 -8.65
N LYS A 58 -15.16 -7.23 -8.42
CA LYS A 58 -14.16 -8.32 -8.44
C LYS A 58 -13.53 -8.48 -9.83
N GLU A 59 -14.33 -8.46 -10.89
CA GLU A 59 -13.84 -8.51 -12.27
C GLU A 59 -12.92 -7.33 -12.60
N ALA A 60 -13.27 -6.12 -12.16
CA ALA A 60 -12.43 -4.93 -12.34
C ALA A 60 -11.08 -5.07 -11.61
N VAL A 61 -11.07 -5.63 -10.39
CA VAL A 61 -9.82 -5.92 -9.67
C VAL A 61 -8.99 -6.98 -10.38
N ILE A 62 -9.61 -8.06 -10.86
CA ILE A 62 -8.91 -9.12 -11.60
C ILE A 62 -8.29 -8.56 -12.89
N ALA A 63 -9.06 -7.78 -13.64
CA ALA A 63 -8.58 -7.14 -14.88
C ALA A 63 -7.42 -6.18 -14.61
N HIS A 64 -7.52 -5.37 -13.54
CA HIS A 64 -6.46 -4.45 -13.14
C HIS A 64 -5.21 -5.20 -12.67
N ALA A 65 -5.37 -6.25 -11.85
CA ALA A 65 -4.27 -7.11 -11.44
C ALA A 65 -3.57 -7.71 -12.67
N GLY A 66 -4.31 -8.27 -13.63
CA GLY A 66 -3.77 -8.82 -14.87
C GLY A 66 -2.98 -7.80 -15.70
N LYS A 67 -3.52 -6.58 -15.86
CA LYS A 67 -2.85 -5.46 -16.56
C LYS A 67 -1.53 -5.06 -15.90
N HIS A 68 -1.42 -5.22 -14.59
CA HIS A 68 -0.27 -4.82 -13.79
C HIS A 68 0.57 -6.00 -13.28
N GLY A 69 0.55 -7.14 -13.99
CA GLY A 69 1.41 -8.30 -13.68
C GLY A 69 1.15 -8.92 -12.31
N GLY A 70 -0.07 -8.80 -11.80
CA GLY A 70 -0.46 -9.28 -10.46
C GLY A 70 -0.01 -8.37 -9.31
N SER A 71 0.49 -7.16 -9.55
CA SER A 71 1.01 -6.30 -8.48
C SER A 71 -0.06 -5.96 -7.42
N LEU A 72 0.13 -6.48 -6.19
CA LEU A 72 -0.72 -6.15 -5.04
C LEU A 72 -0.73 -4.65 -4.75
N VAL A 73 0.42 -3.97 -4.90
CA VAL A 73 0.53 -2.52 -4.65
C VAL A 73 -0.37 -1.72 -5.59
N LYS A 74 -0.46 -2.13 -6.86
CA LYS A 74 -1.36 -1.48 -7.84
C LYS A 74 -2.82 -1.77 -7.53
N VAL A 75 -3.15 -3.01 -7.19
CA VAL A 75 -4.50 -3.40 -6.74
C VAL A 75 -4.93 -2.65 -5.48
N HIS A 76 -4.04 -2.52 -4.50
CA HIS A 76 -4.27 -1.74 -3.29
C HIS A 76 -4.54 -0.27 -3.62
N GLY A 77 -3.78 0.30 -4.55
CA GLY A 77 -4.01 1.65 -5.07
C GLY A 77 -5.41 1.81 -5.67
N LEU A 78 -5.78 0.94 -6.62
CA LEU A 78 -7.12 0.94 -7.25
C LEU A 78 -8.23 0.91 -6.20
N LEU A 79 -8.16 -0.04 -5.26
CA LEU A 79 -9.17 -0.23 -4.23
C LEU A 79 -9.29 1.00 -3.33
N THR A 80 -8.16 1.55 -2.89
CA THR A 80 -8.15 2.76 -2.04
C THR A 80 -8.72 3.97 -2.77
N ASN A 81 -8.42 4.13 -4.06
CA ASN A 81 -9.00 5.19 -4.91
C ASN A 81 -10.50 5.00 -5.18
N SER A 82 -11.02 3.79 -4.95
CA SER A 82 -12.43 3.41 -5.10
C SER A 82 -13.17 3.29 -3.77
N ASP A 83 -12.67 3.92 -2.72
CA ASP A 83 -13.26 3.95 -1.37
C ASP A 83 -13.31 2.60 -0.63
N TYR A 84 -12.52 1.63 -1.08
CA TYR A 84 -12.27 0.40 -0.33
C TYR A 84 -11.18 0.63 0.71
N ARG A 85 -11.39 0.04 1.88
CA ARG A 85 -10.43 0.07 2.98
C ARG A 85 -10.03 -1.34 3.33
N LEU A 86 -8.72 -1.57 3.47
CA LEU A 86 -8.20 -2.81 4.03
C LEU A 86 -8.69 -2.93 5.48
N ARG A 87 -9.35 -4.04 5.80
CA ARG A 87 -9.90 -4.34 7.13
C ARG A 87 -9.15 -5.44 7.83
N ASN A 88 -8.70 -6.43 7.08
CA ASN A 88 -8.00 -7.57 7.64
C ASN A 88 -6.95 -8.09 6.68
N ILE A 89 -5.92 -8.72 7.26
CA ILE A 89 -4.93 -9.52 6.55
C ILE A 89 -4.95 -10.88 7.24
N ASP A 90 -5.35 -11.92 6.52
CA ASP A 90 -5.31 -13.29 7.01
C ASP A 90 -4.13 -14.02 6.37
N VAL A 91 -3.42 -14.81 7.16
CA VAL A 91 -2.25 -15.57 6.69
C VAL A 91 -2.45 -17.02 7.06
N SER A 92 -2.64 -17.85 6.05
CA SER A 92 -2.96 -19.26 6.24
C SER A 92 -2.40 -20.09 5.10
N ASN A 93 -1.79 -21.23 5.43
CA ASN A 93 -1.32 -22.23 4.47
C ASN A 93 -0.45 -21.69 3.32
N GLY A 94 0.46 -20.74 3.59
CA GLY A 94 1.34 -20.16 2.57
C GLY A 94 0.72 -19.05 1.73
N THR A 95 -0.55 -18.70 1.98
CA THR A 95 -1.27 -17.63 1.29
C THR A 95 -1.52 -16.47 2.24
N VAL A 96 -1.46 -15.25 1.70
CA VAL A 96 -1.87 -14.02 2.39
C VAL A 96 -3.13 -13.49 1.72
N SER A 97 -4.21 -13.39 2.47
CA SER A 97 -5.51 -12.87 2.03
C SER A 97 -5.72 -11.46 2.57
N PHE A 98 -5.84 -10.48 1.67
CA PHE A 98 -6.12 -9.09 2.00
C PHE A 98 -7.62 -8.81 1.86
N VAL A 99 -8.31 -8.51 2.96
CA VAL A 99 -9.76 -8.27 2.98
C VAL A 99 -10.04 -6.77 2.95
N TYR A 100 -10.68 -6.32 1.89
CA TYR A 100 -11.11 -4.95 1.68
C TYR A 100 -12.63 -4.83 1.81
N THR A 101 -13.08 -3.73 2.42
CA THR A 101 -14.49 -3.37 2.46
C THR A 101 -14.70 -1.96 1.92
N SER A 102 -15.72 -1.76 1.11
CA SER A 102 -16.08 -0.42 0.64
C SER A 102 -16.87 0.37 1.68
N SER A 103 -16.85 1.69 1.53
CA SER A 103 -17.93 2.52 2.08
C SER A 103 -19.20 2.29 1.25
N ALA A 104 -20.36 2.17 1.89
CA ALA A 104 -21.63 1.94 1.22
C ALA A 104 -22.06 3.05 0.24
N PHE A 105 -21.25 4.09 0.01
CA PHE A 105 -21.61 5.28 -0.75
C PHE A 105 -20.68 5.64 -1.90
N TYR A 106 -19.52 4.97 -2.03
CA TYR A 106 -18.54 5.12 -3.12
C TYR A 106 -18.34 6.55 -3.67
N PRO A 107 -18.11 7.56 -2.82
CA PRO A 107 -18.04 8.97 -3.26
C PRO A 107 -16.95 9.24 -4.30
N SER A 108 -15.83 8.54 -4.26
CA SER A 108 -14.71 8.70 -5.20
C SER A 108 -14.98 8.06 -6.56
N ALA A 109 -15.71 6.93 -6.58
CA ALA A 109 -16.08 6.24 -7.82
C ALA A 109 -17.35 6.81 -8.47
N CYS A 110 -18.35 7.22 -7.67
CA CYS A 110 -19.66 7.67 -8.13
C CYS A 110 -19.86 9.19 -8.14
N GLY A 111 -18.99 9.97 -7.50
CA GLY A 111 -19.11 11.43 -7.39
C GLY A 111 -20.28 11.94 -6.54
N LEU A 112 -21.14 11.03 -6.05
CA LEU A 112 -22.32 11.29 -5.25
C LEU A 112 -22.47 10.17 -4.21
N HIS A 113 -22.97 10.51 -3.02
CA HIS A 113 -23.31 9.51 -2.00
C HIS A 113 -24.57 8.76 -2.43
N LEU A 114 -24.38 7.61 -3.09
CA LEU A 114 -25.48 6.75 -3.49
C LEU A 114 -25.47 5.51 -2.59
N PRO A 115 -26.57 5.16 -1.89
CA PRO A 115 -26.62 3.93 -1.11
C PRO A 115 -26.32 2.74 -2.04
N GLY A 116 -25.25 2.03 -1.72
CA GLY A 116 -24.71 0.90 -2.45
C GLY A 116 -25.28 -0.38 -1.87
N LEU A 117 -26.02 -1.10 -2.70
CA LEU A 117 -26.42 -2.48 -2.46
C LEU A 117 -25.24 -3.37 -2.87
N ASP A 118 -24.88 -4.28 -1.97
CA ASP A 118 -24.13 -5.53 -2.18
C ASP A 118 -22.66 -5.52 -2.65
N GLY A 119 -22.07 -4.43 -3.16
CA GLY A 119 -20.63 -4.36 -3.56
C GLY A 119 -19.58 -4.29 -2.43
N GLY A 120 -19.89 -4.78 -1.23
CA GLY A 120 -19.23 -4.35 0.02
C GLY A 120 -17.85 -4.93 0.33
N LEU A 121 -17.45 -6.04 -0.30
CA LEU A 121 -16.31 -6.84 0.12
C LEU A 121 -15.52 -7.37 -1.09
N VAL A 122 -14.22 -7.14 -1.06
CA VAL A 122 -13.26 -7.71 -2.01
C VAL A 122 -12.12 -8.31 -1.20
N ARG A 123 -11.79 -9.56 -1.45
CA ARG A 123 -10.61 -10.21 -0.87
C ARG A 123 -9.64 -10.54 -1.98
N VAL A 124 -8.35 -10.32 -1.71
CA VAL A 124 -7.28 -10.46 -2.68
C VAL A 124 -6.23 -11.39 -2.08
N ASP A 125 -5.96 -12.49 -2.75
CA ASP A 125 -5.03 -13.51 -2.27
C ASP A 125 -3.71 -13.45 -3.01
N THR A 126 -2.61 -13.53 -2.27
CA THR A 126 -1.24 -13.53 -2.80
C THR A 126 -0.41 -14.65 -2.18
N ASP A 127 0.59 -15.13 -2.92
CA ASP A 127 1.56 -16.10 -2.40
C ASP A 127 2.63 -15.44 -1.51
N ILE A 128 3.13 -16.18 -0.51
CA ILE A 128 4.25 -15.77 0.35
C ILE A 128 5.59 -16.04 -0.33
N ASP A 129 5.64 -16.98 -1.28
CA ASP A 129 6.89 -17.45 -1.88
C ASP A 129 7.38 -16.49 -3.00
N GLY A 130 7.99 -15.39 -2.57
CA GLY A 130 8.98 -14.61 -3.34
C GLY A 130 8.47 -13.73 -4.48
N ASN A 131 7.24 -13.92 -4.96
CA ASN A 131 6.61 -13.05 -5.96
C ASN A 131 5.19 -12.68 -5.51
N PRO A 132 4.98 -11.49 -4.90
CA PRO A 132 3.69 -11.06 -4.34
C PRO A 132 2.72 -10.69 -5.47
N GLY A 133 2.24 -11.70 -6.19
CA GLY A 133 1.26 -11.62 -7.26
C GLY A 133 -0.13 -11.97 -6.75
N VAL A 134 -1.13 -11.20 -7.14
CA VAL A 134 -2.55 -11.53 -6.94
C VAL A 134 -2.87 -12.82 -7.69
N ARG A 135 -3.26 -13.85 -6.94
CA ARG A 135 -3.66 -15.17 -7.45
C ARG A 135 -5.15 -15.27 -7.66
N GLN A 136 -5.95 -14.71 -6.75
CA GLN A 136 -7.39 -14.80 -6.79
C GLN A 136 -8.06 -13.60 -6.11
N VAL A 137 -9.28 -13.28 -6.56
CA VAL A 137 -10.12 -12.24 -6.00
C VAL A 137 -11.52 -12.80 -5.77
N TRP A 138 -12.11 -12.55 -4.59
CA TRP A 138 -13.46 -13.01 -4.22
C TRP A 138 -14.18 -12.06 -3.27
#